data_AF-A0A2V8KNF8-F1
#
_entry.id   AF-A0A2V8KNF8-F1
#
_cell.length_a   1.000
_cell.length_b   1.000
_cell.length_c   1.000
_cell.angle_alpha   90.00
_cell.angle_beta   90.00
_cell.angle_gamma   90.00
#
_symmetry.space_group_name_H-M   'P 1'
#
loop_
_entity.id
_entity.type
_entity.pdbx_description
1 polymer ?
#
loop_
_entity_poly.entity_id
_entity_poly.type
_entity_poly.pdbx_seq_one_letter_code
_entity_poly.pdbx_strand_id
1 'polypeptide(L)'
;MLDRNRIAVEGRENLLSVVAAELEKNRYYSTQEKMALFLVGRALSAGSGTWTANVTAGGKPEQLSRKGTYFRPVSPAELASGVKVSNTSAGTLYAELWLSGNPVQQPPARSDEIELSRTTYTPDGRVVSGRPLQTGETVIVHITARA
;
A
#
# COMPACT_ATOMS: atom_id res chain seq x y z
N MET A 1 5.69 0.87 -22.54
CA MET A 1 5.46 1.23 -23.96
C MET A 1 6.75 1.58 -24.69
N LEU A 2 7.60 2.45 -24.13
CA LEU A 2 8.88 2.82 -24.75
C LEU A 2 9.83 1.64 -24.96
N ASP A 3 9.96 0.75 -23.96
CA ASP A 3 10.76 -0.48 -24.09
C ASP A 3 10.23 -1.45 -25.13
N ARG A 4 8.92 -1.73 -25.06
CA ARG A 4 8.25 -2.65 -25.96
C ARG A 4 8.36 -2.21 -27.42
N ASN A 5 8.43 -0.90 -27.67
CA ASN A 5 8.53 -0.32 -29.00
C ASN A 5 9.96 0.12 -29.37
N ARG A 6 10.98 -0.17 -28.54
CA ARG A 6 12.39 0.24 -28.76
C ARG A 6 12.58 1.71 -29.15
N ILE A 7 11.75 2.59 -28.58
CA ILE A 7 11.86 4.02 -28.85
C ILE A 7 12.94 4.58 -27.92
N ALA A 8 14.07 5.00 -28.51
CA ALA A 8 15.13 5.69 -27.80
C ALA A 8 14.68 7.13 -27.54
N VAL A 9 14.24 7.40 -26.30
CA VAL A 9 13.88 8.74 -25.84
C VAL A 9 15.00 9.25 -24.95
N GLU A 10 15.51 10.44 -25.26
CA GLU A 10 16.50 11.14 -24.43
C GLU A 10 15.94 11.37 -23.02
N GLY A 11 16.75 11.14 -21.97
CA GLY A 11 16.31 11.29 -20.58
C GLY A 11 15.51 10.13 -19.99
N ARG A 12 15.32 9.03 -20.74
CA ARG A 12 14.65 7.80 -20.25
C ARG A 12 15.25 7.25 -18.95
N GLU A 13 16.56 7.34 -18.77
CA GLU A 13 17.25 6.85 -17.57
C GLU A 13 16.86 7.65 -16.32
N ASN A 14 16.49 8.92 -16.49
CA ASN A 14 16.00 9.77 -15.41
C ASN A 14 14.55 9.48 -15.01
N LEU A 15 13.76 8.84 -15.89
CA LEU A 15 12.35 8.54 -15.59
C LEU A 15 12.21 7.59 -14.40
N LEU A 16 13.18 6.69 -14.18
CA LEU A 16 13.17 5.80 -13.02
C LEU A 16 13.37 6.58 -11.72
N SER A 17 14.27 7.55 -11.71
CA SER A 17 14.51 8.44 -10.57
C SER A 17 13.29 9.33 -10.29
N VAL A 18 12.62 9.83 -11.33
CA VAL A 18 11.38 10.61 -11.19
C VAL A 18 10.25 9.75 -10.62
N VAL A 19 10.07 8.52 -11.13
CA VAL A 19 9.05 7.59 -10.60
C VAL A 19 9.35 7.22 -9.15
N ALA A 20 10.61 6.98 -8.79
CA ALA A 20 11.00 6.70 -7.41
C ALA A 20 10.71 7.89 -6.48
N ALA A 21 11.01 9.12 -6.92
CA ALA A 21 10.73 10.32 -6.13
C ALA A 21 9.21 10.56 -5.95
N GLU A 22 8.40 10.32 -6.98
CA GLU A 22 6.94 10.39 -6.86
C GLU A 22 6.37 9.27 -5.98
N LEU A 23 7.02 8.10 -5.96
CA LEU A 23 6.66 6.98 -5.11
C LEU A 23 6.81 7.29 -3.60
N GLU A 24 7.84 8.07 -3.26
CA GLU A 24 8.10 8.48 -1.87
C GLU A 24 7.13 9.55 -1.37
N LYS A 25 6.65 10.42 -2.27
CA LYS A 25 5.75 11.53 -1.92
C LYS A 25 4.31 11.08 -1.69
N ASN A 26 3.82 10.10 -2.47
CA ASN A 26 2.41 9.76 -2.49
C ASN A 26 2.12 8.51 -1.65
N ARG A 27 1.12 8.61 -0.76
CA ARG A 27 0.70 7.48 0.10
C ARG A 27 -0.31 6.56 -0.57
N TYR A 28 -1.03 7.06 -1.57
CA TYR A 28 -2.11 6.35 -2.23
C TYR A 28 -1.93 6.43 -3.75
N TYR A 29 -2.19 5.31 -4.42
CA TYR A 29 -2.12 5.18 -5.87
C TYR A 29 -3.42 4.59 -6.39
N SER A 30 -3.91 5.14 -7.50
CA SER A 30 -4.98 4.58 -8.29
C SER A 30 -4.60 3.20 -8.82
N THR A 31 -5.61 2.41 -9.22
CA THR A 31 -5.38 1.12 -9.88
C THR A 31 -4.53 1.24 -11.15
N GLN A 32 -4.68 2.35 -11.88
CA GLN A 32 -3.92 2.61 -13.11
C GLN A 32 -2.44 2.83 -12.81
N GLU A 33 -2.12 3.63 -11.79
CA GLU A 33 -0.75 3.87 -11.35
C GLU A 33 -0.12 2.60 -10.79
N LYS A 34 -0.83 1.84 -9.96
CA LYS A 34 -0.37 0.53 -9.47
C LYS A 34 -0.01 -0.42 -10.61
N MET A 35 -0.84 -0.47 -11.66
CA MET A 35 -0.57 -1.29 -12.85
C MET A 35 0.63 -0.77 -13.65
N ALA A 36 0.75 0.54 -13.83
CA ALA A 36 1.90 1.14 -14.51
C ALA A 36 3.21 0.81 -13.78
N LEU A 37 3.23 0.95 -12.46
CA LEU A 37 4.36 0.60 -11.60
C LEU A 37 4.69 -0.89 -11.68
N PHE A 38 3.68 -1.77 -11.65
CA PHE A 38 3.88 -3.20 -11.85
C PHE A 38 4.55 -3.53 -13.19
N LEU A 39 4.10 -2.88 -14.28
CA LEU A 39 4.68 -3.08 -15.61
C LEU A 39 6.11 -2.55 -15.71
N VAL A 40 6.42 -1.43 -15.06
CA VAL A 40 7.78 -0.90 -14.95
C VAL A 40 8.67 -1.87 -14.16
N GLY A 41 8.23 -2.30 -12.98
CA GLY A 41 8.95 -3.29 -12.17
C GLY A 41 9.20 -4.59 -12.92
N ARG A 42 8.21 -5.08 -13.69
CA ARG A 42 8.36 -6.26 -14.56
C ARG A 42 9.39 -6.04 -15.67
N ALA A 43 9.43 -4.87 -16.30
CA ALA A 43 10.39 -4.57 -17.36
C ALA A 43 11.82 -4.45 -16.84
N LEU A 44 11.99 -3.90 -15.63
CA LEU A 44 13.28 -3.73 -14.96
C LEU A 44 13.77 -5.00 -14.25
N SER A 45 12.86 -5.90 -13.90
CA SER A 45 13.19 -7.21 -13.35
C SER A 45 13.86 -8.06 -14.45
N ALA A 46 15.13 -7.79 -14.70
CA ALA A 46 16.01 -8.60 -15.52
C ALA A 46 16.14 -9.99 -14.88
N GLY A 47 15.25 -10.89 -15.28
CA GLY A 47 15.36 -12.32 -15.01
C GLY A 47 15.00 -12.72 -13.58
N SER A 48 14.32 -13.84 -13.49
CA SER A 48 14.14 -14.66 -12.29
C SER A 48 15.47 -15.25 -11.81
N GLY A 49 16.43 -14.39 -11.49
CA GLY A 49 17.73 -14.76 -10.96
C GLY A 49 17.59 -15.42 -9.59
N THR A 50 18.57 -16.24 -9.26
CA THR A 50 18.75 -16.75 -7.91
C THR A 50 19.31 -15.64 -7.03
N TRP A 51 18.78 -15.50 -5.82
CA TRP A 51 19.26 -14.55 -4.82
C TRP A 51 19.34 -15.21 -3.45
N THR A 52 20.16 -14.62 -2.60
CA THR A 52 20.37 -15.01 -1.21
C THR A 52 20.22 -13.81 -0.28
N ALA A 53 19.62 -14.04 0.90
CA ALA A 53 19.50 -13.03 1.93
C ALA A 53 19.48 -13.67 3.31
N ASN A 54 19.88 -12.90 4.33
CA ASN A 54 19.62 -13.26 5.73
C ASN A 54 18.45 -12.43 6.23
N VAL A 55 17.40 -13.10 6.71
CA VAL A 55 16.23 -12.46 7.32
C VAL A 55 16.25 -12.76 8.80
N THR A 56 16.01 -11.77 9.64
CA THR A 56 15.81 -11.96 11.08
C THR A 56 14.47 -11.37 11.45
N ALA A 57 13.58 -12.21 11.97
CA ALA A 57 12.23 -11.82 12.41
C ALA A 57 11.92 -12.56 13.71
N GLY A 58 11.38 -11.88 14.73
CA GLY A 58 11.16 -12.55 16.02
C GLY A 58 12.44 -12.98 16.73
N GLY A 59 13.58 -12.36 16.41
CA GLY A 59 14.91 -12.78 16.87
C GLY A 59 15.42 -14.08 16.24
N LYS A 60 14.71 -14.65 15.26
CA LYS A 60 15.10 -15.90 14.59
C LYS A 60 15.75 -15.58 13.24
N PRO A 61 17.05 -15.86 13.07
CA PRO A 61 17.70 -15.72 11.77
C PRO A 61 17.32 -16.88 10.85
N GLU A 62 17.06 -16.55 9.58
CA GLU A 62 16.72 -17.45 8.49
C GLU A 62 17.58 -17.08 7.28
N GLN A 63 18.30 -18.05 6.72
CA GLN A 63 19.02 -17.87 5.47
C GLN A 63 18.13 -18.28 4.31
N LEU A 64 17.88 -17.35 3.40
CA LEU A 64 17.10 -17.55 2.20
C LEU A 64 18.04 -17.75 1.02
N SER A 65 17.74 -18.77 0.22
CA SER A 65 18.25 -18.98 -1.14
C SER A 65 17.06 -19.32 -2.01
N ARG A 66 16.71 -18.44 -2.94
CA ARG A 66 15.47 -18.51 -3.73
C ARG A 66 15.75 -18.09 -5.16
N LYS A 67 14.85 -18.48 -6.06
CA LYS A 67 14.83 -18.06 -7.46
C LYS A 67 13.54 -17.31 -7.75
N GLY A 68 13.65 -16.12 -8.35
CA GLY A 68 12.50 -15.26 -8.60
C GLY A 68 11.88 -14.69 -7.31
N THR A 69 10.64 -14.20 -7.41
CA THR A 69 9.95 -13.56 -6.28
C THR A 69 9.58 -14.57 -5.19
N TYR A 70 9.81 -14.20 -3.93
CA TYR A 70 9.43 -14.98 -2.77
C TYR A 70 8.56 -14.15 -1.84
N PHE A 71 7.45 -14.74 -1.39
CA PHE A 71 6.56 -14.12 -0.42
C PHE A 71 6.74 -14.84 0.92
N ARG A 72 7.09 -14.07 1.96
CA ARG A 72 7.23 -14.56 3.34
C ARG A 72 6.17 -13.85 4.20
N PRO A 73 5.23 -14.58 4.82
CA PRO A 73 4.35 -13.97 5.82
C PRO A 73 5.16 -13.51 7.04
N VAL A 74 4.74 -12.41 7.66
CA VAL A 74 5.30 -11.90 8.90
C VAL A 74 4.16 -11.78 9.90
N SER A 75 4.28 -12.47 11.03
CA SER A 75 3.29 -12.38 12.10
C SER A 75 3.36 -11.01 12.80
N PRO A 76 2.28 -10.55 13.44
CA PRO A 76 2.32 -9.32 14.24
C PRO A 76 3.39 -9.34 15.34
N ALA A 77 3.65 -10.50 15.95
CA ALA A 77 4.69 -10.66 16.97
C ALA A 77 6.10 -10.49 16.39
N GLU A 78 6.38 -11.08 15.23
CA GLU A 78 7.64 -10.87 14.52
C GLU A 78 7.82 -9.41 14.12
N LEU A 79 6.76 -8.78 13.60
CA LEU A 79 6.79 -7.38 13.21
C LEU A 79 7.07 -6.46 14.41
N ALA A 80 6.41 -6.71 15.55
CA ALA A 80 6.60 -5.95 16.79
C ALA A 80 8.03 -6.08 17.34
N SER A 81 8.67 -7.24 17.14
CA SER A 81 10.07 -7.47 17.54
C SER A 81 11.10 -6.87 16.57
N GLY A 82 10.65 -6.38 15.41
CA GLY A 82 11.49 -5.93 14.31
C GLY A 82 11.81 -7.04 13.30
N VAL A 83 11.89 -6.62 12.03
CA VAL A 83 12.31 -7.47 10.90
C VAL A 83 13.53 -6.83 10.25
N LYS A 84 14.61 -7.58 10.12
CA LYS A 84 15.84 -7.17 9.45
C LYS A 84 16.08 -8.06 8.22
N VAL A 85 16.38 -7.43 7.09
CA VAL A 85 16.77 -8.12 5.85
C VAL A 85 18.17 -7.66 5.47
N SER A 86 19.08 -8.60 5.26
CA SER A 86 20.43 -8.34 4.78
C SER A 86 20.63 -9.06 3.45
N ASN A 87 20.90 -8.30 2.38
CA ASN A 87 21.24 -8.87 1.09
C ASN A 87 22.61 -9.57 1.17
N THR A 88 22.67 -10.84 0.81
CA THR A 88 23.92 -11.63 0.73
C THR A 88 24.19 -12.13 -0.69
N SER A 89 23.43 -11.65 -1.66
CA SER A 89 23.58 -11.99 -3.08
C SER A 89 24.55 -11.05 -3.78
N ALA A 90 25.08 -11.49 -4.92
CA ALA A 90 25.94 -10.64 -5.76
C ALA A 90 25.16 -9.52 -6.47
N GLY A 91 23.83 -9.67 -6.59
CA GLY A 91 22.96 -8.70 -7.26
C GLY A 91 22.20 -7.81 -6.28
N THR A 92 21.50 -6.82 -6.82
CA THR A 92 20.56 -6.00 -6.05
C THR A 92 19.35 -6.83 -5.64
N LEU A 93 19.03 -6.82 -4.34
CA LEU A 93 17.82 -7.41 -3.80
C LEU A 93 16.78 -6.31 -3.53
N TYR A 94 15.58 -6.48 -4.09
CA TYR A 94 14.44 -5.61 -3.83
C TYR A 94 13.52 -6.29 -2.80
N ALA A 95 13.08 -5.54 -1.79
CA ALA A 95 12.19 -6.01 -0.75
C ALA A 95 11.01 -5.05 -0.60
N GLU A 96 9.83 -5.61 -0.35
CA GLU A 96 8.60 -4.84 -0.13
C GLU A 96 7.89 -5.37 1.12
N LEU A 97 7.34 -4.46 1.92
CA LEU A 97 6.57 -4.79 3.12
C LEU A 97 5.11 -4.37 2.93
N TRP A 98 4.21 -5.35 2.93
CA TRP A 98 2.77 -5.13 2.89
C TRP A 98 2.18 -5.27 4.29
N LEU A 99 1.61 -4.18 4.81
CA LEU A 99 0.92 -4.16 6.11
C LEU A 99 -0.57 -3.89 5.90
N SER A 100 -1.40 -4.68 6.56
CA SER A 100 -2.85 -4.49 6.59
C SER A 100 -3.36 -4.79 7.99
N GLY A 101 -4.30 -3.98 8.47
CA GLY A 101 -4.88 -4.13 9.80
C GLY A 101 -5.92 -3.07 10.10
N ASN A 102 -6.71 -3.31 11.15
CA ASN A 102 -7.66 -2.34 11.66
C ASN A 102 -7.01 -1.51 12.78
N PRO A 103 -7.17 -0.19 12.78
CA PRO A 103 -6.65 0.63 13.87
C PRO A 103 -7.42 0.34 15.17
N VAL A 104 -6.71 0.29 16.30
CA VAL A 104 -7.31 0.02 17.62
C VAL A 104 -8.20 1.18 18.09
N GLN A 105 -7.87 2.40 17.67
CA GLN A 105 -8.65 3.60 17.94
C GLN A 105 -9.04 4.24 16.62
N GLN A 106 -10.22 4.86 16.59
CA GLN A 106 -10.66 5.61 15.41
C GLN A 106 -9.62 6.71 15.10
N PRO A 107 -9.05 6.74 13.88
CA PRO A 107 -8.17 7.82 13.49
C PRO A 107 -8.90 9.17 13.60
N PRO A 108 -8.19 10.28 13.84
CA PRO A 108 -8.78 11.61 13.77
C PRO A 108 -9.46 11.82 12.42
N ALA A 109 -10.56 12.57 12.43
CA ALA A 109 -11.19 13.01 11.18
C ALA A 109 -10.16 13.76 10.33
N ARG A 110 -10.14 13.44 9.04
CA ARG A 110 -9.32 14.13 8.04
C ARG A 110 -10.22 14.62 6.92
N SER A 111 -9.85 15.75 6.36
CA SER A 111 -10.54 16.38 5.23
C SER A 111 -9.46 16.85 4.25
N ASP A 112 -8.63 15.90 3.83
CA ASP A 112 -7.56 16.14 2.87
C ASP A 112 -8.19 16.02 1.48
N GLU A 113 -8.33 17.14 0.78
CA GLU A 113 -8.98 17.33 -0.54
C GLU A 113 -10.49 17.09 -0.60
N ILE A 114 -11.03 16.16 0.20
CA ILE A 114 -12.47 15.89 0.27
C ILE A 114 -12.92 15.90 1.73
N GLU A 115 -13.90 16.77 2.03
CA GLU A 115 -14.62 16.76 3.30
C GLU A 115 -15.86 15.86 3.19
N LEU A 116 -15.99 14.91 4.11
CA LEU A 116 -17.14 14.01 4.21
C LEU A 116 -17.87 14.24 5.53
N SER A 117 -19.18 14.49 5.48
CA SER A 117 -20.03 14.54 6.68
C SER A 117 -21.22 13.60 6.58
N ARG A 118 -21.66 13.09 7.74
CA ARG A 118 -22.80 12.20 7.88
C ARG A 118 -23.77 12.75 8.92
N THR A 119 -25.05 12.84 8.55
CA THR A 119 -26.13 13.15 9.47
C THR A 119 -27.26 12.14 9.29
N THR A 120 -27.77 11.62 10.40
CA THR A 120 -28.89 10.69 10.41
C THR A 120 -30.17 11.44 10.78
N TYR A 121 -31.25 11.18 10.06
CA TYR A 121 -32.55 11.77 10.28
C TYR A 121 -33.62 10.70 10.50
N THR A 122 -34.68 11.04 11.21
CA THR A 122 -35.93 10.29 11.21
C THR A 122 -36.69 10.54 9.89
N PRO A 123 -37.72 9.74 9.55
CA PRO A 123 -38.50 9.94 8.33
C PRO A 123 -39.24 11.28 8.27
N ASP A 124 -39.56 11.86 9.43
CA ASP A 124 -40.13 13.22 9.57
C ASP A 124 -39.06 14.34 9.55
N GLY A 125 -37.80 14.01 9.26
CA GLY A 125 -36.72 14.98 9.02
C GLY A 125 -36.03 15.50 10.27
N ARG A 126 -36.26 14.91 11.45
CA ARG A 126 -35.57 15.30 12.70
C ARG A 126 -34.23 14.60 12.81
N VAL A 127 -33.21 15.31 13.30
CA VAL A 127 -31.88 14.72 13.49
C VAL A 127 -31.93 13.63 14.56
N VAL A 128 -31.37 12.46 14.24
CA VAL A 128 -31.10 11.38 15.20
C VAL A 128 -29.66 11.54 15.68
N SER A 129 -29.48 11.94 16.94
CA SER A 129 -28.17 12.16 17.53
C SER A 129 -28.01 11.40 18.85
N GLY A 130 -26.94 10.61 18.95
CA GLY A 130 -26.44 10.08 20.22
C GLY A 130 -27.33 9.08 20.97
N ARG A 131 -28.44 8.61 20.38
CA ARG A 131 -29.32 7.61 21.00
C ARG A 131 -29.28 6.27 20.25
N PRO A 132 -29.54 5.16 20.94
CA PRO A 132 -29.77 3.89 20.27
C PRO A 132 -31.04 3.95 19.40
N LEU A 133 -31.03 3.18 18.32
CA LEU A 133 -32.20 2.96 17.47
C LEU A 133 -33.05 1.82 18.03
N GLN A 134 -34.36 1.91 17.90
CA GLN A 134 -35.27 0.82 18.24
C GLN A 134 -35.36 -0.19 17.09
N THR A 135 -35.66 -1.45 17.42
CA THR A 135 -35.92 -2.47 16.41
C THR A 135 -37.13 -2.07 15.55
N GLY A 136 -36.95 -2.05 14.23
CA GLY A 136 -37.98 -1.61 13.27
C GLY A 136 -38.01 -0.10 13.03
N GLU A 137 -37.17 0.68 13.72
CA GLU A 137 -37.05 2.12 13.48
C GLU A 137 -36.40 2.40 12.12
N THR A 138 -37.05 3.22 11.30
CA THR A 138 -36.50 3.67 10.01
C THR A 138 -35.77 4.99 10.19
N VAL A 139 -34.59 5.11 9.58
CA VAL A 139 -33.82 6.35 9.54
C VAL A 139 -33.33 6.64 8.13
N ILE A 140 -33.07 7.91 7.84
CA ILE A 140 -32.49 8.40 6.60
C ILE A 140 -31.05 8.82 6.90
N VAL A 141 -30.08 8.23 6.20
CA VAL A 141 -28.67 8.61 6.33
C VAL A 141 -28.32 9.55 5.19
N HIS A 142 -28.01 10.80 5.55
CA HIS A 142 -27.54 11.81 4.60
C HIS A 142 -26.01 11.90 4.67
N ILE A 143 -25.38 11.67 3.52
CA ILE A 143 -23.94 11.82 3.33
C ILE A 143 -23.70 13.02 2.42
N THR A 144 -22.85 13.94 2.85
CA THR A 144 -22.41 15.05 1.99
C THR A 144 -20.90 14.96 1.77
N ALA A 145 -20.48 15.21 0.54
CA ALA A 145 -19.08 15.30 0.15
C ALA A 145 -18.83 16.66 -0.49
N ARG A 146 -17.72 17.32 -0.11
CA ARG A 146 -17.27 18.60 -0.66
C ARG A 146 -15.80 18.50 -1.02
N ALA A 147 -15.42 19.11 -2.13
CA ALA A 147 -14.04 19.21 -2.61
C ALA A 147 -13.65 20.68 -2.72
#